data_AF-A0A1W9V2Q2-F1
#
_entry.id   AF-A0A1W9V2Q2-F1
#
_cell.length_a   1.000
_cell.length_b   1.000
_cell.length_c   1.000
_cell.angle_alpha   90.00
_cell.angle_beta   90.00
_cell.angle_gamma   90.00
#
_symmetry.space_group_name_H-M   'P 1'
#
loop_
_entity.id
_entity.type
_entity.pdbx_description
1 polymer ?
#
loop_
_entity_poly.entity_id
_entity_poly.type
_entity_poly.pdbx_seq_one_letter_code
_entity_poly.pdbx_strand_id
1 'polypeptide(L)'
;MKINFGGRPFGKLRTGRSTVGGLFSREKTMRKLINWLKSPEWSPYAAGAGLGLLGIFALLFTDQIFGASGAFENVGGAILNAVAPSLADNTYWNYVMPAAFVSFGVIMLIGIFLGSLISALISGSFKWRAVSDDQWARVFGPSVWKRWGALFLGAIFLEYGAGIAGGCTSGLAISGGVQLAPAAFLFMAGMFASGITTAIILYGKRY
;
A
#
# COMPACT_ATOMS: atom_id res chain seq x y z
N MET A 1 13.97 -74.45 47.89
CA MET A 1 14.39 -73.16 48.49
C MET A 1 14.40 -72.10 47.38
N LYS A 2 13.95 -70.87 47.66
CA LYS A 2 13.75 -69.69 46.76
C LYS A 2 14.91 -69.48 45.75
N ILE A 3 14.84 -68.73 44.64
CA ILE A 3 14.26 -67.39 44.39
C ILE A 3 14.07 -67.17 42.85
N ASN A 4 13.07 -66.35 42.51
CA ASN A 4 12.68 -65.85 41.18
C ASN A 4 13.41 -64.54 40.78
N PHE A 5 13.42 -64.25 39.47
CA PHE A 5 13.52 -62.96 38.74
C PHE A 5 14.77 -62.74 37.87
N GLY A 6 14.52 -62.46 36.59
CA GLY A 6 15.48 -61.74 35.75
C GLY A 6 15.30 -61.87 34.24
N GLY A 7 14.09 -61.71 33.70
CA GLY A 7 13.90 -61.56 32.25
C GLY A 7 14.40 -60.21 31.73
N ARG A 8 15.16 -60.24 30.63
CA ARG A 8 15.25 -59.28 29.49
C ARG A 8 16.56 -59.58 28.75
N PRO A 9 16.55 -59.63 27.41
CA PRO A 9 16.76 -58.39 26.68
C PRO A 9 15.93 -58.29 25.39
N PHE A 10 15.51 -57.08 25.05
CA PHE A 10 15.74 -56.44 23.76
C PHE A 10 14.82 -55.21 23.69
N GLY A 11 15.47 -54.05 23.80
CA GLY A 11 14.82 -52.76 23.72
C GLY A 11 14.11 -52.62 22.38
N LYS A 12 12.80 -52.41 22.44
CA LYS A 12 12.08 -51.75 21.36
C LYS A 12 12.60 -50.32 21.27
N LEU A 13 13.51 -50.09 20.33
CA LEU A 13 13.91 -48.77 19.87
C LEU A 13 12.65 -48.04 19.39
N ARG A 14 12.20 -47.12 20.23
CA ARG A 14 11.06 -46.25 20.02
C ARG A 14 11.59 -44.99 19.32
N THR A 15 11.95 -45.10 18.05
CA THR A 15 12.57 -44.00 17.30
C THR A 15 12.00 -43.97 15.89
N GLY A 16 11.20 -42.95 15.56
CA GLY A 16 10.77 -42.68 14.19
C GLY A 16 9.37 -42.12 13.96
N ARG A 17 8.51 -41.95 14.98
CA ARG A 17 7.13 -41.44 14.77
C ARG A 17 6.94 -39.95 15.06
N SER A 18 7.84 -39.31 15.82
CA SER A 18 7.74 -37.88 16.15
C SER A 18 8.21 -36.96 15.01
N THR A 19 9.19 -37.39 14.21
CA THR A 19 9.76 -36.56 13.13
C THR A 19 8.80 -36.41 11.94
N VAL A 20 8.08 -37.48 11.59
CA VAL A 20 7.11 -37.48 10.48
C VAL A 20 5.89 -36.61 10.80
N GLY A 21 5.38 -36.66 12.04
CA GLY A 21 4.29 -35.77 12.48
C GLY A 21 4.70 -34.29 12.53
N GLY A 22 5.94 -34.00 12.90
CA GLY A 22 6.50 -32.64 12.87
C GLY A 22 6.66 -32.09 11.45
N LEU A 23 7.08 -32.92 10.49
CA LEU A 23 7.19 -32.53 9.07
C LEU A 23 5.82 -32.28 8.45
N PHE A 24 4.83 -33.15 8.66
CA PHE A 24 3.47 -32.96 8.16
C PHE A 24 2.78 -31.72 8.75
N SER A 25 3.00 -31.43 10.03
CA SER A 25 2.51 -30.20 10.67
C SER A 25 3.19 -28.95 10.10
N ARG A 26 4.51 -29.01 9.85
CA ARG A 26 5.25 -27.92 9.19
C ARG A 26 4.79 -27.68 7.77
N GLU A 27 4.58 -28.73 6.97
CA GLU A 27 4.05 -28.58 5.60
C GLU A 27 2.66 -27.96 5.58
N LYS A 28 1.76 -28.41 6.47
CA LYS A 28 0.39 -27.87 6.55
C LYS A 28 0.40 -26.40 6.98
N THR A 29 1.29 -26.04 7.90
CA THR A 29 1.47 -24.65 8.36
C THR A 29 2.09 -23.77 7.26
N MET A 30 3.09 -24.27 6.55
CA MET A 30 3.71 -23.59 5.39
C MET A 30 2.71 -23.36 4.27
N ARG A 31 1.90 -24.37 3.91
CA ARG A 31 0.84 -24.23 2.91
C ARG A 31 -0.23 -23.23 3.35
N LYS A 32 -0.59 -23.21 4.63
CA LYS A 32 -1.53 -22.24 5.20
C LYS A 32 -0.96 -20.81 5.13
N LEU A 33 0.32 -20.62 5.45
CA LEU A 33 1.01 -19.32 5.33
C LEU A 33 1.14 -18.87 3.88
N ILE A 34 1.49 -19.76 2.96
CA ILE A 34 1.58 -19.45 1.53
C ILE A 34 0.20 -19.08 0.98
N ASN A 35 -0.86 -19.81 1.36
CA ASN A 35 -2.22 -19.49 0.95
C ASN A 35 -2.71 -18.18 1.56
N TRP A 36 -2.28 -17.84 2.78
CA TRP A 36 -2.55 -16.55 3.41
C TRP A 36 -1.78 -15.40 2.74
N LEU A 37 -0.52 -15.61 2.35
CA LEU A 37 0.24 -14.62 1.56
C LEU A 37 -0.36 -14.42 0.16
N LYS A 38 -0.88 -15.48 -0.44
CA LYS A 38 -1.52 -15.45 -1.76
C LYS A 38 -2.97 -14.98 -1.73
N SER A 39 -3.58 -14.76 -0.55
CA SER A 39 -4.97 -14.33 -0.52
C SER A 39 -5.07 -12.90 -1.07
N PRO A 40 -6.05 -12.62 -1.96
CA PRO A 40 -6.21 -11.29 -2.56
C PRO A 40 -6.53 -10.19 -1.53
N GLU A 41 -7.05 -10.61 -0.38
CA GLU A 41 -7.53 -9.74 0.69
C GLU A 41 -6.90 -10.23 2.00
N TRP A 42 -6.21 -9.34 2.71
CA TRP A 42 -5.74 -9.59 4.07
C TRP A 42 -6.75 -9.01 5.07
N SER A 43 -6.76 -9.52 6.30
CA SER A 43 -7.62 -8.93 7.33
C SER A 43 -7.20 -7.47 7.56
N PRO A 44 -8.16 -6.53 7.73
CA PRO A 44 -7.85 -5.10 7.91
C PRO A 44 -6.87 -4.84 9.06
N TYR A 45 -6.99 -5.62 10.13
CA TYR A 45 -6.09 -5.56 11.28
C TYR A 45 -4.66 -5.99 10.96
N ALA A 46 -4.47 -7.04 10.14
CA ALA A 46 -3.14 -7.49 9.75
C ALA A 46 -2.47 -6.50 8.78
N ALA A 47 -3.23 -5.96 7.83
CA ALA A 47 -2.75 -4.93 6.91
C ALA A 47 -2.39 -3.64 7.66
N GLY A 48 -3.24 -3.19 8.60
CA GLY A 48 -2.98 -2.02 9.43
C GLY A 48 -1.76 -2.18 10.34
N ALA A 49 -1.61 -3.35 10.99
CA ALA A 49 -0.43 -3.65 11.79
C ALA A 49 0.86 -3.67 10.94
N GLY A 50 0.79 -4.24 9.73
CA GLY A 50 1.91 -4.24 8.79
C GLY A 50 2.31 -2.83 8.33
N LEU A 51 1.32 -1.99 8.02
CA LEU A 51 1.55 -0.59 7.63
C LEU A 51 2.15 0.23 8.79
N GLY A 52 1.67 0.03 10.02
CA GLY A 52 2.23 0.67 11.21
C GLY A 52 3.67 0.26 11.48
N LEU A 53 3.97 -1.04 11.36
CA LEU A 53 5.33 -1.56 11.53
C LEU A 53 6.28 -1.00 10.45
N LEU A 54 5.82 -0.95 9.19
CA LEU A 54 6.56 -0.30 8.10
C LEU A 54 6.79 1.19 8.38
N GLY A 55 5.82 1.88 8.96
CA GLY A 55 5.97 3.28 9.39
C GLY A 55 7.05 3.48 10.44
N ILE A 56 7.11 2.59 11.44
CA ILE A 56 8.17 2.61 12.44
C ILE A 56 9.54 2.39 11.78
N PHE A 57 9.65 1.38 10.91
CA PHE A 57 10.90 1.13 10.18
C PHE A 57 11.30 2.30 9.28
N ALA A 58 10.37 2.91 8.56
CA ALA A 58 10.65 4.06 7.70
C ALA A 58 11.21 5.24 8.51
N LEU A 59 10.61 5.54 9.67
CA LEU A 59 11.11 6.56 10.59
C LEU A 59 12.49 6.21 11.14
N LEU A 60 12.71 4.96 11.57
CA LEU A 60 14.00 4.52 12.12
C LEU A 60 15.15 4.59 11.10
N PHE A 61 14.88 4.35 9.82
CA PHE A 61 15.92 4.31 8.79
C PHE A 61 16.13 5.62 8.06
N THR A 62 15.10 6.48 7.99
CA THR A 62 15.14 7.64 7.09
C THR A 62 14.75 8.94 7.78
N ASP A 63 14.27 8.91 9.02
CA ASP A 63 13.74 10.08 9.74
C ASP A 63 12.66 10.87 8.95
N GLN A 64 12.09 10.26 7.92
CA GLN A 64 11.13 10.87 7.01
C GLN A 64 9.79 10.14 7.02
N ILE A 65 8.75 10.94 6.89
CA ILE A 65 7.35 10.54 6.92
C ILE A 65 6.87 10.15 5.50
N PHE A 66 5.87 9.28 5.38
CA PHE A 66 5.34 8.83 4.09
C PHE A 66 4.73 9.97 3.27
N GLY A 67 5.33 10.33 2.14
CA GLY A 67 4.78 11.34 1.23
C GLY A 67 4.87 10.92 -0.22
N ALA A 68 3.73 10.59 -0.85
CA ALA A 68 3.69 10.23 -2.27
C ALA A 68 3.65 11.47 -3.18
N SER A 69 2.85 12.49 -2.86
CA SER A 69 2.72 13.71 -3.68
C SER A 69 4.05 14.44 -3.84
N GLY A 70 4.83 14.56 -2.77
CA GLY A 70 6.15 15.19 -2.87
C GLY A 70 7.14 14.48 -3.78
N ALA A 71 6.98 13.18 -4.01
CA ALA A 71 7.77 12.48 -5.03
C ALA A 71 7.39 12.93 -6.45
N PHE A 72 6.09 13.07 -6.73
CA PHE A 72 5.59 13.56 -8.02
C PHE A 72 6.00 15.00 -8.26
N GLU A 73 5.89 15.85 -7.23
CA GLU A 73 6.31 17.24 -7.30
C GLU A 73 7.82 17.34 -7.53
N ASN A 74 8.67 16.64 -6.76
CA ASN A 74 10.13 16.68 -6.96
C ASN A 74 10.55 16.28 -8.39
N VAL A 75 9.93 15.24 -8.96
CA VAL A 75 10.18 14.83 -10.36
C VAL A 75 9.64 15.87 -11.34
N GLY A 76 8.45 16.40 -11.10
CA GLY A 76 7.86 17.48 -11.90
C GLY A 76 8.71 18.74 -11.91
N GLY A 77 9.23 19.16 -10.77
CA GLY A 77 10.15 20.28 -10.61
C GLY A 77 11.48 20.06 -11.31
N ALA A 78 11.99 18.83 -11.29
CA ALA A 78 13.22 18.47 -12.00
C ALA A 78 13.04 18.50 -13.53
N ILE A 79 11.89 18.05 -14.04
CA ILE A 79 11.52 18.18 -15.46
C ILE A 79 11.31 19.66 -15.82
N LEU A 80 10.63 20.42 -14.98
CA LEU A 80 10.35 21.84 -15.21
C LEU A 80 11.64 22.66 -15.24
N ASN A 81 12.59 22.37 -14.35
CA ASN A 81 13.92 23.00 -14.36
C ASN A 81 14.69 22.67 -15.65
N ALA A 82 14.59 21.42 -16.15
CA ALA A 82 15.24 21.03 -17.40
C ALA A 82 14.63 21.67 -18.66
N VAL A 83 13.32 21.97 -18.67
CA VAL A 83 12.61 22.52 -19.84
C VAL A 83 12.49 24.04 -19.81
N ALA A 84 12.25 24.63 -18.64
CA ALA A 84 12.01 26.05 -18.45
C ALA A 84 12.57 26.53 -17.10
N PRO A 85 13.90 26.72 -16.98
CA PRO A 85 14.55 27.11 -15.74
C PRO A 85 14.04 28.45 -15.18
N SER A 86 13.55 29.36 -16.03
CA SER A 86 12.97 30.65 -15.62
C SER A 86 11.65 30.53 -14.85
N LEU A 87 10.93 29.40 -14.97
CA LEU A 87 9.70 29.12 -14.21
C LEU A 87 9.97 28.27 -12.97
N ALA A 88 11.12 27.59 -12.93
CA ALA A 88 11.57 26.78 -11.80
C ALA A 88 12.26 27.61 -10.72
N ASP A 89 12.71 28.84 -11.03
CA ASP A 89 13.32 29.76 -10.06
C ASP A 89 12.27 30.51 -9.23
N ASN A 90 11.45 29.75 -8.49
CA ASN A 90 10.44 30.29 -7.59
C ASN A 90 10.63 29.73 -6.17
N THR A 91 10.15 30.46 -5.16
CA THR A 91 10.32 30.09 -3.74
C THR A 91 9.75 28.70 -3.42
N TYR A 92 8.75 28.25 -4.17
CA TYR A 92 8.12 26.94 -4.00
C TYR A 92 9.09 25.80 -4.36
N TRP A 93 9.70 25.84 -5.54
CA TRP A 93 10.64 24.82 -6.00
C TRP A 93 12.01 24.91 -5.31
N ASN A 94 12.37 26.07 -4.76
CA ASN A 94 13.64 26.24 -4.04
C ASN A 94 13.55 25.87 -2.55
N TYR A 95 12.42 26.09 -1.88
CA TYR A 95 12.30 25.90 -0.41
C TYR A 95 11.21 24.92 0.05
N VAL A 96 10.18 24.66 -0.74
CA VAL A 96 9.06 23.79 -0.35
C VAL A 96 9.22 22.39 -0.94
N MET A 97 9.62 22.28 -2.21
CA MET A 97 9.87 21.02 -2.93
C MET A 97 11.12 21.12 -3.80
N PRO A 98 12.32 20.81 -3.30
CA PRO A 98 13.54 20.90 -4.09
C PRO A 98 13.49 19.96 -5.29
N ALA A 99 13.72 20.51 -6.49
CA ALA A 99 13.78 19.76 -7.74
C ALA A 99 14.86 18.66 -7.67
N ALA A 100 14.45 17.43 -7.39
CA ALA A 100 15.34 16.30 -7.21
C ALA A 100 14.78 15.07 -7.92
N PHE A 101 15.52 14.57 -8.92
CA PHE A 101 15.21 13.31 -9.58
C PHE A 101 15.31 12.10 -8.64
N VAL A 102 16.07 12.22 -7.55
CA VAL A 102 16.28 11.17 -6.54
C VAL A 102 16.08 11.75 -5.16
N SER A 103 14.83 11.93 -4.75
CA SER A 103 14.47 12.15 -3.35
C SER A 103 13.99 10.85 -2.70
N PHE A 104 13.99 10.79 -1.37
CA PHE A 104 13.48 9.62 -0.64
C PHE A 104 12.04 9.28 -1.06
N GLY A 105 11.21 10.29 -1.32
CA GLY A 105 9.86 10.10 -1.85
C GLY A 105 9.85 9.36 -3.19
N VAL A 106 10.79 9.65 -4.10
CA VAL A 106 10.88 8.98 -5.41
C VAL A 106 11.30 7.52 -5.26
N ILE A 107 12.27 7.23 -4.39
CA ILE A 107 12.70 5.86 -4.09
C ILE A 107 11.54 5.07 -3.47
N MET A 108 10.80 5.69 -2.55
CA MET A 108 9.60 5.12 -1.95
C MET A 108 8.50 4.84 -2.99
N LEU A 109 8.27 5.76 -3.93
CA LEU A 109 7.30 5.60 -5.00
C LEU A 109 7.66 4.42 -5.92
N ILE A 110 8.94 4.28 -6.27
CA ILE A 110 9.45 3.12 -7.02
C ILE A 110 9.27 1.83 -6.20
N GLY A 111 9.56 1.88 -4.90
CA GLY A 111 9.37 0.75 -3.99
C GLY A 111 7.91 0.30 -3.89
N ILE A 112 6.97 1.25 -3.79
CA ILE A 112 5.52 0.97 -3.79
C ILE A 112 5.09 0.36 -5.12
N PHE A 113 5.56 0.90 -6.25
CA PHE A 113 5.28 0.35 -7.57
C PHE A 113 5.76 -1.10 -7.71
N LEU A 114 7.02 -1.37 -7.37
CA LEU A 114 7.57 -2.72 -7.44
C LEU A 114 6.93 -3.67 -6.43
N GLY A 115 6.67 -3.21 -5.21
CA GLY A 115 6.04 -4.00 -4.15
C GLY A 115 4.60 -4.39 -4.50
N SER A 116 3.81 -3.43 -5.00
CA SER A 116 2.44 -3.69 -5.47
C SER A 116 2.43 -4.65 -6.67
N LEU A 117 3.38 -4.51 -7.59
CA LEU A 117 3.52 -5.41 -8.73
C LEU A 117 3.84 -6.84 -8.28
N ILE A 118 4.85 -7.03 -7.43
CA ILE A 118 5.21 -8.35 -6.90
C ILE A 118 4.03 -8.96 -6.14
N SER A 119 3.33 -8.17 -5.31
CA SER A 119 2.14 -8.62 -4.59
C SER A 119 1.02 -9.07 -5.54
N ALA A 120 0.77 -8.31 -6.62
CA ALA A 120 -0.22 -8.66 -7.63
C ALA A 120 0.14 -9.95 -8.40
N LEU A 121 1.43 -10.17 -8.69
CA LEU A 121 1.90 -11.42 -9.31
C LEU A 121 1.78 -12.61 -8.35
N ILE A 122 2.18 -12.47 -7.08
CA ILE A 122 2.11 -13.55 -6.09
C ILE A 122 0.68 -13.96 -5.80
N SER A 123 -0.24 -12.99 -5.70
CA SER A 123 -1.67 -13.23 -5.49
C SER A 123 -2.41 -13.69 -6.75
N GLY A 124 -1.76 -13.67 -7.92
CA GLY A 124 -2.40 -13.98 -9.20
C GLY A 124 -3.52 -13.01 -9.58
N SER A 125 -3.55 -11.83 -8.97
CA SER A 125 -4.61 -10.82 -9.17
C SER A 125 -4.27 -9.82 -10.28
N PHE A 126 -3.07 -9.91 -10.86
CA PHE A 126 -2.65 -9.05 -11.95
C PHE A 126 -3.57 -9.20 -13.18
N LYS A 127 -4.30 -8.13 -13.50
CA LYS A 127 -5.21 -8.06 -14.64
C LYS A 127 -4.96 -6.75 -15.38
N TRP A 128 -4.52 -6.85 -16.64
CA TRP A 128 -4.48 -5.70 -17.54
C TRP A 128 -5.91 -5.26 -17.85
N ARG A 129 -6.29 -4.05 -17.41
CA ARG A 129 -7.62 -3.50 -17.61
C ARG A 129 -7.50 -2.06 -18.09
N ALA A 130 -7.76 -1.82 -19.38
CA ALA A 130 -7.83 -0.48 -19.95
C ALA A 130 -9.12 0.28 -19.55
N VAL A 131 -10.17 -0.48 -19.19
CA VAL A 131 -11.40 0.02 -18.57
C VAL A 131 -11.75 -0.96 -17.45
N SER A 132 -11.25 -0.68 -16.25
CA SER A 132 -11.53 -1.53 -15.08
C SER A 132 -12.79 -1.04 -14.38
N ASP A 133 -13.95 -1.55 -14.76
CA ASP A 133 -15.02 -1.96 -13.84
C ASP A 133 -16.35 -2.08 -14.60
N ASP A 134 -17.02 -3.21 -14.43
CA ASP A 134 -18.40 -3.42 -14.91
C ASP A 134 -19.32 -2.29 -14.42
N GLN A 135 -19.03 -1.74 -13.23
CA GLN A 135 -19.74 -0.62 -12.64
C GLN A 135 -19.63 0.66 -13.47
N TRP A 136 -18.44 1.00 -13.97
CA TRP A 136 -18.27 2.17 -14.83
C TRP A 136 -18.96 1.98 -16.18
N ALA A 137 -18.81 0.79 -16.77
CA ALA A 137 -19.45 0.47 -18.04
C ALA A 137 -20.98 0.51 -17.95
N ARG A 138 -21.56 0.10 -16.81
CA ARG A 138 -23.01 0.18 -16.54
C ARG A 138 -23.52 1.62 -16.41
N VAL A 139 -22.74 2.52 -15.80
CA VAL A 139 -23.21 3.88 -15.47
C VAL A 139 -22.87 4.91 -16.54
N PHE A 140 -21.68 4.81 -17.15
CA PHE A 140 -21.12 5.80 -18.09
C PHE A 140 -20.85 5.23 -19.49
N GLY A 141 -21.05 3.92 -19.69
CA GLY A 141 -20.83 3.23 -20.96
C GLY A 141 -19.38 2.75 -21.14
N PRO A 142 -19.11 1.94 -22.19
CA PRO A 142 -17.81 1.32 -22.44
C PRO A 142 -16.74 2.29 -23.01
N SER A 143 -17.02 3.59 -23.06
CA SER A 143 -16.12 4.56 -23.70
C SER A 143 -14.87 4.80 -22.85
N VAL A 144 -13.72 4.35 -23.38
CA VAL A 144 -12.38 4.57 -22.81
C VAL A 144 -12.11 6.07 -22.65
N TRP A 145 -12.34 6.86 -23.70
CA TRP A 145 -12.03 8.30 -23.72
C TRP A 145 -12.74 9.10 -22.62
N LYS A 146 -14.03 8.82 -22.38
CA LYS A 146 -14.78 9.50 -21.31
C LYS A 146 -14.20 9.21 -19.93
N ARG A 147 -13.71 7.99 -19.72
CA ARG A 147 -13.08 7.60 -18.45
C ARG A 147 -11.72 8.24 -18.27
N TRP A 148 -10.87 8.21 -19.29
CA TRP A 148 -9.56 8.85 -19.22
C TRP A 148 -9.68 10.36 -19.02
N GLY A 149 -10.66 11.02 -19.67
CA GLY A 149 -10.97 12.42 -19.40
C GLY A 149 -11.41 12.69 -17.97
N ALA A 150 -12.30 11.86 -17.42
CA ALA A 150 -12.75 11.98 -16.03
C ALA A 150 -11.62 11.71 -15.02
N LEU A 151 -10.77 10.71 -15.27
CA LEU A 151 -9.60 10.41 -14.43
C LEU A 151 -8.59 11.56 -14.47
N PHE A 152 -8.33 12.13 -15.65
CA PHE A 152 -7.40 13.25 -15.80
C PHE A 152 -7.91 14.51 -15.08
N LEU A 153 -9.18 14.87 -15.28
CA LEU A 153 -9.79 16.00 -14.56
C LEU A 153 -9.80 15.74 -13.04
N GLY A 154 -10.18 14.54 -12.62
CA GLY A 154 -10.15 14.14 -11.21
C GLY A 154 -8.76 14.24 -10.60
N ALA A 155 -7.72 13.80 -11.33
CA ALA A 155 -6.33 13.91 -10.89
C ALA A 155 -5.89 15.37 -10.73
N ILE A 156 -6.28 16.28 -11.64
CA ILE A 156 -5.98 17.72 -11.52
C ILE A 156 -6.61 18.30 -10.24
N PHE A 157 -7.90 18.03 -10.00
CA PHE A 157 -8.57 18.52 -8.80
C PHE A 157 -7.97 17.94 -7.52
N LEU A 158 -7.58 16.66 -7.54
CA LEU A 158 -6.95 16.00 -6.40
C LEU A 158 -5.57 16.60 -6.10
N GLU A 159 -4.74 16.80 -7.12
CA GLU A 159 -3.41 17.39 -6.96
C GLU A 159 -3.50 18.85 -6.50
N TYR A 160 -4.40 19.63 -7.08
CA TYR A 160 -4.65 21.00 -6.66
C TYR A 160 -5.14 21.07 -5.20
N GLY A 161 -6.04 20.16 -4.81
CA GLY A 161 -6.49 20.02 -3.43
C GLY A 161 -5.38 19.60 -2.48
N ALA A 162 -4.51 18.67 -2.88
CA ALA A 162 -3.35 18.24 -2.10
C ALA A 162 -2.35 19.39 -1.89
N GLY A 163 -2.13 20.22 -2.91
CA GLY A 163 -1.31 21.43 -2.82
C GLY A 163 -1.87 22.45 -1.81
N ILE A 164 -3.18 22.73 -1.84
CA ILE A 164 -3.83 23.63 -0.87
C ILE A 164 -3.80 23.06 0.55
N ALA A 165 -4.02 21.74 0.69
CA ALA A 165 -3.98 21.07 1.99
C ALA A 165 -2.56 20.93 2.56
N GLY A 166 -1.53 21.14 1.74
CA GLY A 166 -0.12 20.94 2.12
C GLY A 166 0.26 19.47 2.25
N GLY A 167 -0.47 18.54 1.61
CA GLY A 167 -0.18 17.12 1.66
C GLY A 167 -1.25 16.22 1.03
N CYS A 168 -0.82 15.01 0.68
CA CYS A 168 -1.69 13.94 0.19
C CYS A 168 -2.19 13.03 1.32
N THR A 169 -3.07 12.07 0.98
CA THR A 169 -3.60 11.06 1.91
C THR A 169 -2.52 10.32 2.68
N SER A 170 -1.43 9.91 2.02
CA SER A 170 -0.37 9.15 2.70
C SER A 170 0.37 9.98 3.76
N GLY A 171 0.61 11.27 3.49
CA GLY A 171 1.33 12.14 4.41
C GLY A 171 0.43 12.73 5.49
N LEU A 172 -0.63 13.42 5.06
CA LEU A 172 -1.47 14.18 5.98
C LEU A 172 -2.45 13.28 6.75
N ALA A 173 -3.02 12.25 6.12
CA ALA A 173 -3.97 11.37 6.80
C ALA A 173 -3.27 10.23 7.55
N ILE A 174 -2.44 9.43 6.87
CA ILE A 174 -1.83 8.24 7.49
C ILE A 174 -0.78 8.66 8.50
N SER A 175 0.21 9.44 8.09
CA SER A 175 1.30 9.81 9.00
C SER A 175 0.93 10.88 10.01
N GLY A 176 0.12 11.88 9.62
CA GLY A 176 -0.49 12.81 10.57
C GLY A 176 -1.39 12.10 11.60
N GLY A 177 -2.09 11.04 11.18
CA GLY A 177 -2.90 10.20 12.08
C GLY A 177 -2.06 9.44 13.11
N VAL A 178 -0.90 8.90 12.72
CA VAL A 178 0.05 8.26 13.66
C VAL A 178 0.59 9.25 14.70
N GLN A 179 0.77 10.51 14.30
CA GLN A 179 1.22 11.59 15.20
C GLN A 179 0.09 12.19 16.05
N LEU A 180 -1.16 11.71 15.90
CA LEU A 180 -2.35 12.31 16.50
C LEU A 180 -2.49 13.81 16.21
N ALA A 181 -2.00 14.26 15.03
CA ALA A 181 -2.10 15.66 14.65
C ALA A 181 -3.58 16.04 14.42
N PRO A 182 -4.10 17.11 15.06
CA PRO A 182 -5.49 17.54 14.86
C PRO A 182 -5.84 17.79 13.39
N ALA A 183 -4.88 18.33 12.62
CA ALA A 183 -5.02 18.57 11.19
C ALA A 183 -5.33 17.31 10.38
N ALA A 184 -4.81 16.14 10.78
CA ALA A 184 -5.07 14.88 10.10
C ALA A 184 -6.54 14.47 10.23
N PHE A 185 -7.15 14.67 11.40
CA PHE A 185 -8.56 14.35 11.63
C PHE A 185 -9.49 15.29 10.86
N LEU A 186 -9.17 16.58 10.80
CA LEU A 186 -9.92 17.54 9.97
C LEU A 186 -9.83 17.18 8.49
N PHE A 187 -8.62 16.85 8.01
CA PHE A 187 -8.40 16.44 6.63
C PHE A 187 -9.13 15.14 6.28
N MET A 188 -9.06 14.13 7.13
CA MET A 188 -9.81 12.87 6.94
C MET A 188 -11.31 13.13 6.88
N ALA A 189 -11.87 13.92 7.80
CA ALA A 189 -13.28 14.27 7.80
C ALA A 189 -13.69 14.97 6.49
N GLY A 190 -12.92 15.95 6.03
CA GLY A 190 -13.17 16.67 4.78
C GLY A 190 -13.06 15.77 3.54
N MET A 191 -12.07 14.88 3.51
CA MET A 191 -11.88 13.90 2.43
C MET A 191 -13.06 12.93 2.34
N PHE A 192 -13.52 12.39 3.47
CA PHE A 192 -14.69 11.50 3.48
C PHE A 192 -15.96 12.24 3.10
N ALA A 193 -16.20 13.44 3.64
CA ALA A 193 -17.38 14.24 3.30
C ALA A 193 -17.44 14.57 1.80
N SER A 194 -16.33 15.04 1.22
CA SER A 194 -16.23 15.34 -0.22
C SER A 194 -16.32 14.09 -1.09
N GLY A 195 -15.66 12.99 -0.69
CA GLY A 195 -15.69 11.71 -1.40
C GLY A 195 -17.10 11.11 -1.44
N ILE A 196 -17.82 11.08 -0.31
CA ILE A 196 -19.20 10.61 -0.22
C ILE A 196 -20.11 11.50 -1.09
N THR A 197 -19.98 12.82 -0.98
CA THR A 197 -20.77 13.77 -1.78
C THR A 197 -20.54 13.55 -3.27
N THR A 198 -19.27 13.41 -3.68
CA THR A 198 -18.91 13.15 -5.08
C THR A 198 -19.46 11.82 -5.56
N ALA A 199 -19.37 10.76 -4.74
CA ALA A 199 -19.93 9.45 -5.08
C ALA A 199 -21.46 9.51 -5.27
N ILE A 200 -22.17 10.24 -4.41
CA ILE A 200 -23.63 10.44 -4.53
C ILE A 200 -23.97 11.23 -5.80
N ILE A 201 -23.20 12.27 -6.13
CA ILE A 201 -23.44 13.07 -7.35
C ILE A 201 -23.16 12.23 -8.61
N LEU A 202 -22.08 11.45 -8.62
CA LEU A 202 -21.61 10.73 -9.80
C LEU A 202 -22.42 9.44 -10.04
N TYR A 203 -22.70 8.68 -8.98
CA TYR A 203 -23.37 7.38 -9.07
C TYR A 203 -24.84 7.42 -8.68
N GLY A 204 -25.26 8.35 -7.80
CA GLY A 204 -26.65 8.68 -7.48
C GLY A 204 -27.63 7.51 -7.52
N LYS A 205 -28.63 7.59 -8.40
CA LYS A 205 -29.67 6.55 -8.62
C LYS A 205 -29.27 5.44 -9.61
N ARG A 206 -28.03 5.42 -10.10
CA ARG A 206 -27.55 4.46 -11.12
C ARG A 206 -26.74 3.30 -10.51
N TYR A 207 -26.83 3.11 -9.19
CA TYR A 207 -26.29 1.95 -8.49
C TYR A 207 -27.21 0.72 -8.63
#